data_AF-A0A7Z9R0X3-F1
#
_entry.id   AF-A0A7Z9R0X3-F1
#
_cell.length_a   1.000
_cell.length_b   1.000
_cell.length_c   1.000
_cell.angle_alpha   90.00
_cell.angle_beta   90.00
_cell.angle_gamma   90.00
#
_symmetry.space_group_name_H-M   'P 1'
#
loop_
_entity.id
_entity.type
_entity.pdbx_description
1 polymer ?
#
loop_
_entity_poly.entity_id
_entity_poly.type
_entity_poly.pdbx_seq_one_letter_code
_entity_poly.pdbx_strand_id
1 'polypeptide(L)'
;MAQLAISYKKIGGGEGTAHVVIYHNGVKIGDYKKGIFPVFAKDDAEAILGKRHGGVNGGPGDLDAKIEDARIYAKVLDQDEIKSLRPDTLDIEAAGKLATARAAIKIR
;
A
#
# COMPACT_ATOMS: atom_id res chain seq x y z
N MET A 1 -5.17 -10.05 15.67
CA MET A 1 -4.53 -9.06 14.78
C MET A 1 -5.32 -9.00 13.49
N ALA A 2 -5.41 -7.82 12.88
CA ALA A 2 -6.02 -7.62 11.58
C ALA A 2 -4.94 -7.20 10.58
N GLN A 3 -4.94 -7.82 9.42
CA GLN A 3 -4.09 -7.46 8.29
C GLN A 3 -4.95 -6.82 7.21
N LEU A 4 -4.51 -5.67 6.70
CA LEU A 4 -5.07 -5.04 5.51
C LEU A 4 -4.00 -5.04 4.42
N ALA A 5 -4.36 -5.48 3.22
CA ALA A 5 -3.50 -5.37 2.04
C ALA A 5 -4.27 -4.76 0.87
N ILE A 6 -3.61 -3.87 0.15
CA ILE A 6 -4.13 -3.23 -1.05
C ILE A 6 -3.13 -3.50 -2.16
N SER A 7 -3.60 -4.11 -3.24
CA SER A 7 -2.83 -4.28 -4.46
C SER A 7 -3.39 -3.39 -5.56
N TYR A 8 -2.52 -2.90 -6.43
CA TYR A 8 -2.93 -2.17 -7.61
C TYR A 8 -2.00 -2.49 -8.78
N LYS A 9 -2.54 -2.51 -10.00
CA LYS A 9 -1.77 -2.59 -11.23
C LYS A 9 -2.43 -1.85 -12.37
N LYS A 10 -1.61 -1.41 -13.33
CA LYS A 10 -2.08 -0.88 -14.59
C LYS A 10 -2.56 -2.03 -15.48
N ILE A 11 -3.75 -1.87 -16.05
CA ILE A 11 -4.29 -2.75 -17.10
C ILE A 11 -4.59 -1.92 -18.36
N GLY A 12 -4.52 -2.54 -19.54
CA GLY A 12 -4.73 -1.86 -20.82
C GLY A 12 -3.52 -1.07 -21.33
N GLY A 13 -3.65 -0.48 -22.53
CA GLY A 13 -2.64 0.36 -23.17
C GLY A 13 -2.80 1.86 -22.87
N GLY A 14 -1.88 2.69 -23.35
CA GLY A 14 -1.93 4.15 -23.20
C GLY A 14 -1.87 4.58 -21.73
N GLU A 15 -2.80 5.44 -21.30
CA GLU A 15 -2.95 5.88 -19.90
C GLU A 15 -3.30 4.72 -18.96
N GLY A 16 -3.94 3.66 -19.48
CA GLY A 16 -4.33 2.46 -18.73
C GLY A 16 -5.35 2.72 -17.62
N THR A 17 -5.84 1.63 -17.02
CA THR A 17 -6.79 1.67 -15.91
C THR A 17 -6.18 1.06 -14.66
N ALA A 18 -6.46 1.63 -13.48
CA ALA A 18 -6.09 0.99 -12.23
C ALA A 18 -7.04 -0.18 -11.93
N HIS A 19 -6.48 -1.38 -11.83
CA HIS A 19 -7.12 -2.53 -11.21
C HIS A 19 -6.66 -2.59 -9.75
N VAL A 20 -7.61 -2.48 -8.82
CA VAL A 20 -7.36 -2.44 -7.38
C VAL A 20 -8.04 -3.64 -6.71
N VAL A 21 -7.32 -4.33 -5.85
CA VAL A 21 -7.85 -5.45 -5.05
C VAL A 21 -7.50 -5.23 -3.59
N ILE A 22 -8.48 -5.43 -2.72
CA ILE A 22 -8.37 -5.20 -1.26
C ILE A 22 -8.56 -6.53 -0.55
N TYR A 23 -7.72 -6.79 0.45
CA TYR A 23 -7.73 -7.99 1.26
C TYR A 23 -7.79 -7.65 2.73
N HIS A 24 -8.58 -8.42 3.49
CA HIS A 24 -8.59 -8.42 4.94
C HIS A 24 -8.24 -9.82 5.44
N ASN A 25 -7.16 -9.94 6.23
CA ASN A 25 -6.62 -11.22 6.71
C ASN A 25 -6.38 -12.25 5.58
N GLY A 26 -5.78 -11.79 4.46
CA GLY A 26 -5.55 -12.63 3.28
C GLY A 26 -6.81 -13.06 2.51
N VAL A 27 -7.99 -12.55 2.86
CA VAL A 27 -9.24 -12.81 2.12
C VAL A 27 -9.60 -11.60 1.28
N LYS A 28 -9.84 -11.81 -0.02
CA LYS A 28 -10.29 -10.74 -0.93
C LYS A 28 -11.66 -10.20 -0.49
N ILE A 29 -11.73 -8.90 -0.25
CA ILE A 29 -12.97 -8.18 0.15
C ILE A 29 -13.40 -7.10 -0.84
N GLY A 30 -12.57 -6.79 -1.84
CA GLY A 30 -12.90 -5.83 -2.89
C GLY A 30 -12.05 -6.04 -4.13
N ASP A 31 -12.63 -5.82 -5.30
CA ASP A 31 -12.00 -6.03 -6.61
C ASP A 31 -12.67 -5.09 -7.61
N TYR A 32 -11.97 -4.03 -8.01
CA TYR A 32 -12.56 -3.01 -8.88
C TYR A 32 -11.56 -2.35 -9.82
N LYS A 33 -12.09 -1.78 -10.89
CA LYS A 33 -11.35 -0.97 -11.85
C LYS A 33 -11.70 0.50 -11.63
N LYS A 34 -10.71 1.39 -11.64
CA LYS A 34 -10.93 2.82 -11.40
C LYS A 34 -10.06 3.69 -12.29
N GLY A 35 -10.70 4.45 -13.17
CA GLY A 35 -10.14 5.61 -13.86
C GLY A 35 -8.80 5.38 -14.56
N ILE A 36 -8.11 6.48 -14.83
CA ILE A 36 -6.74 6.48 -15.37
C ILE A 36 -5.77 5.98 -14.30
N PHE A 37 -4.75 5.19 -14.70
CA PHE A 37 -3.70 4.76 -13.78
C PHE A 37 -2.80 5.96 -13.41
N PRO A 38 -2.76 6.38 -12.13
CA PRO A 38 -1.96 7.53 -11.73
C PRO A 38 -0.47 7.22 -11.85
N VAL A 39 0.29 8.19 -12.35
CA VAL A 39 1.76 8.16 -12.40
C VAL A 39 2.26 9.40 -11.67
N PHE A 40 3.11 9.19 -10.68
CA PHE A 40 3.76 10.26 -9.93
C PHE A 40 5.18 10.44 -10.44
N ALA A 41 5.69 11.66 -10.41
CA ALA A 41 7.09 11.90 -10.73
C ALA A 41 7.99 11.16 -9.73
N LYS A 42 9.20 10.83 -10.18
CA LYS A 42 10.20 10.23 -9.30
C LYS A 42 10.42 11.17 -8.10
N ASP A 43 10.43 10.59 -6.91
CA ASP A 43 10.63 11.28 -5.62
C ASP A 43 9.51 12.27 -5.23
N ASP A 44 8.35 12.20 -5.90
CA ASP A 44 7.15 13.04 -5.65
C ASP A 44 5.95 12.17 -5.21
N ALA A 45 6.18 11.33 -4.21
CA ALA A 45 5.13 10.49 -3.60
C ALA A 45 5.44 10.19 -2.13
N GLU A 46 4.42 10.27 -1.29
CA GLU A 46 4.50 9.96 0.13
C GLU A 46 3.44 8.89 0.49
N ALA A 47 3.84 7.89 1.28
CA ALA A 47 2.93 6.93 1.89
C ALA A 47 2.81 7.24 3.38
N ILE A 48 1.60 7.60 3.82
CA ILE A 48 1.34 8.07 5.18
C ILE A 48 0.29 7.19 5.83
N LEU A 49 0.55 6.80 7.08
CA LEU A 49 -0.35 6.03 7.93
C LEU A 49 -0.75 6.92 9.10
N GLY A 50 -2.03 6.90 9.51
CA GLY A 50 -2.50 7.80 10.57
C GLY A 50 -3.49 8.84 10.06
N LYS A 51 -3.16 10.12 10.27
CA LYS A 51 -3.98 11.26 9.88
C LYS A 51 -4.10 11.35 8.36
N ARG A 52 -5.32 11.55 7.86
CA ARG A 52 -5.54 11.83 6.43
C ARG A 52 -4.82 13.12 6.05
N HIS A 53 -3.84 13.03 5.17
CA HIS A 53 -3.28 14.20 4.51
C HIS A 53 -4.28 14.71 3.47
N GLY A 54 -4.64 15.99 3.63
CA GLY A 54 -5.43 16.77 2.68
C GLY A 54 -4.66 18.05 2.33
N GLY A 55 -5.34 19.05 1.75
CA GLY A 55 -4.74 20.36 1.52
C GLY A 55 -4.29 21.07 2.80
N VAL A 56 -3.93 22.35 2.69
CA VAL A 56 -3.32 23.17 3.77
C VAL A 56 -4.09 23.16 5.10
N ASN A 57 -5.41 22.90 5.06
CA ASN A 57 -6.29 22.86 6.24
C ASN A 57 -6.45 21.45 6.85
N GLY A 58 -5.74 20.44 6.34
CA GLY A 58 -5.95 19.04 6.66
C GLY A 58 -7.26 18.47 6.08
N GLY A 59 -7.36 17.15 6.00
CA GLY A 59 -8.60 16.45 5.67
C GLY A 59 -9.24 15.83 6.92
N PRO A 60 -10.58 15.70 6.99
CA PRO A 60 -11.22 14.94 8.06
C PRO A 60 -10.81 13.46 7.97
N GLY A 61 -10.59 12.85 9.13
CA GLY A 61 -10.24 11.43 9.26
C GLY A 61 -8.84 11.22 9.82
N ASP A 62 -8.80 10.44 10.89
CA ASP A 62 -7.62 9.90 11.54
C ASP A 62 -7.78 8.39 11.71
N LEU A 63 -6.64 7.74 11.95
CA LEU A 63 -6.58 6.33 12.28
C LEU A 63 -6.18 6.22 13.75
N ASP A 64 -7.11 5.77 14.58
CA ASP A 64 -6.84 5.35 15.96
C ASP A 64 -6.60 3.84 16.00
N ALA A 65 -5.35 3.44 15.76
CA ALA A 65 -4.93 2.04 15.79
C ALA A 65 -3.43 1.91 16.11
N LYS A 66 -3.05 0.74 16.65
CA LYS A 66 -1.65 0.32 16.75
C LYS A 66 -1.25 -0.39 15.46
N ILE A 67 -0.19 0.09 14.81
CA ILE A 67 0.39 -0.53 13.62
C ILE A 67 1.66 -1.26 14.05
N GLU A 68 1.67 -2.58 13.86
CA GLU A 68 2.84 -3.42 14.17
C GLU A 68 3.83 -3.47 13.00
N ASP A 69 3.34 -3.49 11.76
CA ASP A 69 4.15 -3.65 10.56
C ASP A 69 3.50 -2.98 9.35
N ALA A 70 4.31 -2.36 8.50
CA ALA A 70 3.89 -1.71 7.26
C ALA A 70 4.93 -1.94 6.16
N ARG A 71 4.47 -2.42 5.00
CA ARG A 71 5.34 -2.85 3.89
C ARG A 71 4.77 -2.40 2.55
N ILE A 72 5.66 -2.06 1.61
CA ILE A 72 5.33 -1.74 0.22
C ILE A 72 6.14 -2.67 -0.69
N TYR A 73 5.48 -3.23 -1.70
CA TYR A 73 6.08 -4.16 -2.67
C TYR A 73 6.01 -3.56 -4.07
N ALA A 74 7.05 -3.77 -4.89
CA ALA A 74 7.08 -3.33 -6.29
C ALA A 74 6.31 -4.26 -7.25
N LYS A 75 5.63 -5.29 -6.73
CA LYS A 75 4.81 -6.22 -7.49
C LYS A 75 3.44 -6.41 -6.82
N VAL A 76 2.46 -6.83 -7.61
CA VAL A 76 1.21 -7.37 -7.07
C VAL A 76 1.51 -8.75 -6.48
N LEU A 77 1.27 -8.89 -5.19
CA LEU A 77 1.26 -10.20 -4.53
C LEU A 77 -0.04 -10.94 -4.84
N ASP A 78 0.03 -12.26 -4.99
CA ASP A 78 -1.18 -13.08 -5.03
C ASP A 78 -1.78 -13.28 -3.62
N GLN A 79 -2.95 -13.92 -3.57
CA GLN A 79 -3.68 -14.07 -2.32
C GLN A 79 -2.97 -15.00 -1.32
N ASP A 80 -2.30 -16.04 -1.80
CA ASP A 80 -1.57 -16.98 -0.94
C ASP A 80 -0.31 -16.32 -0.39
N GLU A 81 0.40 -15.54 -1.21
CA GLU A 81 1.49 -14.68 -0.77
C GLU A 81 1.02 -13.71 0.33
N ILE A 82 -0.09 -12.99 0.15
CA ILE A 82 -0.63 -12.07 1.16
C ILE A 82 -0.99 -12.82 2.45
N LYS A 83 -1.62 -13.99 2.34
CA LYS A 83 -2.02 -14.83 3.47
C LYS A 83 -0.82 -15.42 4.22
N SER A 84 0.30 -15.61 3.52
CA SER A 84 1.55 -16.11 4.11
C SER A 84 2.32 -15.04 4.90
N LEU A 85 2.05 -13.75 4.68
CA LEU A 85 2.74 -12.66 5.38
C LEU A 85 2.59 -12.79 6.90
N ARG A 86 3.70 -12.61 7.62
CA ARG A 86 3.77 -12.54 9.07
C ARG A 86 4.49 -11.26 9.48
N PRO A 87 4.11 -10.59 10.58
CA PRO A 87 4.83 -9.43 11.10
C PRO A 87 6.31 -9.74 11.33
N ASP A 88 7.17 -8.72 11.19
CA ASP A 88 8.62 -8.78 11.45
C ASP A 88 9.43 -9.81 10.64
N THR A 89 8.86 -10.42 9.61
CA THR A 89 9.57 -11.33 8.69
C THR A 89 9.88 -10.71 7.34
N LEU A 90 10.90 -11.25 6.66
CA LEU A 90 11.27 -10.83 5.30
C LEU A 90 10.96 -11.91 4.25
N ASP A 91 10.22 -12.95 4.64
CA ASP A 91 10.14 -14.26 3.97
C ASP A 91 9.60 -14.25 2.53
N ILE A 92 9.08 -13.12 2.05
CA ILE A 92 8.72 -12.96 0.64
C ILE A 92 9.89 -12.34 -0.12
N GLU A 93 10.56 -13.16 -0.93
CA GLU A 93 11.42 -12.72 -2.02
C GLU A 93 10.56 -12.08 -3.12
N ALA A 94 10.07 -10.87 -2.86
CA ALA A 94 9.61 -10.02 -3.94
C ALA A 94 10.87 -9.61 -4.72
N ALA A 95 11.11 -10.23 -5.88
CA ALA A 95 12.06 -9.72 -6.85
C ALA A 95 11.72 -8.23 -7.11
N GLY A 96 12.52 -7.32 -6.56
CA GLY A 96 12.24 -5.88 -6.57
C GLY A 96 11.65 -5.29 -5.28
N LYS A 97 11.81 -5.92 -4.11
CA LYS A 97 11.53 -5.27 -2.82
C LYS A 97 12.27 -3.93 -2.78
N LEU A 98 11.52 -2.82 -2.81
CA LEU A 98 12.11 -1.51 -2.57
C LEU A 98 12.67 -1.55 -1.16
N ALA A 99 13.95 -1.23 -1.00
CA ALA A 99 14.59 -1.22 0.30
C ALA A 99 13.71 -0.43 1.27
N THR A 100 13.28 -1.07 2.36
CA THR A 100 12.54 -0.41 3.43
C THR A 100 13.48 0.62 4.05
N ALA A 101 13.43 1.86 3.58
CA ALA A 101 14.10 2.97 4.25
C ALA A 101 13.26 3.32 5.47
N ARG A 102 13.74 2.98 6.67
CA ARG A 102 13.19 3.55 7.91
C ARG A 102 13.55 5.04 7.91
N ALA A 103 12.66 5.90 7.41
CA ALA A 103 12.81 7.33 7.58
C ALA A 103 12.78 7.62 9.09
N ALA A 104 13.78 8.35 9.59
CA ALA A 104 13.79 8.81 10.97
C ALA A 104 12.55 9.69 11.19
N ILE A 105 11.71 9.34 12.16
CA ILE A 105 10.64 10.22 12.63
C ILE A 105 11.35 11.49 13.11
N LYS A 106 11.12 12.63 12.45
CA LYS A 106 11.55 13.92 12.99
C LYS A 106 10.78 14.15 14.29
N ILE A 107 11.43 13.88 15.41
CA ILE A 107 10.97 14.33 16.72
C ILE A 107 11.17 15.85 16.71
N ARG A 108 10.06 16.59 16.87
CA ARG A 108 10.11 18.03 17.12
C ARG A 108 10.42 18.29 18.58
#